data_AF-A0A4S4MQZ6-F1
#
_entry.id   AF-A0A4S4MQZ6-F1
#
_cell.length_a   1.000
_cell.length_b   1.000
_cell.length_c   1.000
_cell.angle_alpha   90.00
_cell.angle_beta   90.00
_cell.angle_gamma   90.00
#
_symmetry.space_group_name_H-M   'P 1'
#
loop_
_entity.id
_entity.type
_entity.pdbx_description
1 polymer ?
#
loop_
_entity_poly.entity_id
_entity_poly.type
_entity_poly.pdbx_seq_one_letter_code
_entity_poly.pdbx_strand_id
1 'polypeptide(L)'
;MLTALYVLVIALDLLFREAWAIAVPPNAPSGAAAVDPSVLSVSIEFFTLPGYTQIEATSNCLENLAQLRGGARPAIRIGGTTQDRATYDPELQSAVNYTVASPADAPDSLTYGPSFFTLAAQLQSDAVTLGLNRQLNNQAASLAAAVQAKNTMDNLFALELGNEPEFCVRRCQYELAKSDEPFAYCFWGTSSVFAPYYGAAFVSDFLGTDGAGVAMLDNGTSPLAAYAVYSSNSSLLRLLLINSNYYDGTASATRSSSTFTLTGLQARSAAGKRLTAPSATALSNVTISGSAFSTTCTHTGSAVLEDVQIAPNGTLSVSLLASEALIVVL
;
A
#
# COMPACT_ATOMS: atom_id res chain seq x y z
N MET A 1 -71.45 -19.19 16.25
CA MET A 1 -70.13 -19.87 16.24
C MET A 1 -69.29 -19.23 15.15
N LEU A 2 -68.19 -18.59 15.55
CA LEU A 2 -67.24 -17.87 14.68
C LEU A 2 -66.48 -18.84 13.77
N THR A 3 -66.40 -18.54 12.48
CA THR A 3 -65.39 -19.06 11.56
C THR A 3 -64.25 -18.03 11.46
N ALA A 4 -63.07 -18.38 11.98
CA ALA A 4 -61.87 -17.56 11.86
C ALA A 4 -61.14 -17.93 10.56
N LEU A 5 -60.97 -16.95 9.67
CA LEU A 5 -60.20 -17.05 8.44
C LEU A 5 -58.75 -16.64 8.76
N TYR A 6 -57.81 -17.58 8.68
CA TYR A 6 -56.37 -17.29 8.76
C TYR A 6 -55.92 -16.62 7.46
N VAL A 7 -55.52 -15.35 7.51
CA VAL A 7 -54.78 -14.68 6.43
C VAL A 7 -53.29 -14.89 6.70
N LEU A 8 -52.65 -15.70 5.86
CA LEU A 8 -51.20 -15.87 5.83
C LEU A 8 -50.59 -14.62 5.17
N VAL A 9 -50.00 -13.73 5.97
CA VAL A 9 -49.18 -12.62 5.46
C VAL A 9 -47.81 -13.20 5.13
N ILE A 10 -47.53 -13.43 3.83
CA ILE A 10 -46.18 -13.70 3.35
C ILE A 10 -45.45 -12.36 3.38
N ALA A 11 -44.59 -12.15 4.38
CA ALA A 11 -43.61 -11.07 4.37
C ALA A 11 -42.59 -11.38 3.27
N LEU A 12 -42.71 -10.69 2.14
CA LEU A 12 -41.68 -10.66 1.13
C LEU A 12 -40.58 -9.74 1.67
N ASP A 13 -39.53 -10.31 2.25
CA ASP A 13 -38.32 -9.57 2.60
C ASP A 13 -37.67 -9.07 1.30
N LEU A 14 -38.10 -7.89 0.83
CA LEU A 14 -37.31 -7.09 -0.09
C LEU A 14 -36.06 -6.65 0.68
N LEU A 15 -34.99 -7.44 0.56
CA LEU A 15 -33.63 -6.96 0.78
C LEU A 15 -33.43 -5.76 -0.15
N PHE A 16 -33.61 -4.55 0.37
CA PHE A 16 -33.07 -3.34 -0.25
C PHE A 16 -31.55 -3.51 -0.25
N ARG A 17 -31.01 -4.07 -1.34
CA ARG A 17 -29.59 -3.93 -1.64
C ARG A 17 -29.38 -2.46 -1.94
N GLU A 18 -28.58 -1.77 -1.12
CA GLU A 18 -28.07 -0.45 -1.47
C GLU A 18 -27.28 -0.60 -2.77
N ALA A 19 -27.92 -0.23 -3.88
CA ALA A 19 -27.29 -0.16 -5.19
C ALA A 19 -26.61 1.20 -5.28
N TRP A 20 -25.28 1.19 -5.30
CA TRP A 20 -24.51 2.41 -5.39
C TRP A 20 -24.24 2.72 -6.86
N ALA A 21 -25.04 3.64 -7.41
CA ALA A 21 -25.05 3.96 -8.84
C ALA A 21 -24.05 5.07 -9.16
N ILE A 22 -23.15 4.82 -10.12
CA ILE A 22 -22.08 5.75 -10.52
C ILE A 22 -22.10 5.92 -12.04
N ALA A 23 -22.07 7.17 -12.48
CA ALA A 23 -21.84 7.50 -13.88
C ALA A 23 -20.33 7.53 -14.14
N VAL A 24 -19.87 6.72 -15.10
CA VAL A 24 -18.45 6.63 -15.45
C VAL A 24 -18.16 7.52 -16.67
N PRO A 25 -17.32 8.55 -16.55
CA PRO A 25 -16.92 9.36 -17.69
C PRO A 25 -16.09 8.50 -18.68
N PRO A 26 -16.43 8.50 -19.98
CA PRO A 26 -15.67 7.76 -20.99
C PRO A 26 -14.31 8.39 -21.26
N ASN A 27 -14.16 9.68 -20.93
CA ASN A 27 -12.91 10.42 -21.02
C ASN A 27 -12.51 10.98 -19.66
N ALA A 28 -11.21 11.20 -19.45
CA ALA A 28 -10.67 11.78 -18.23
C ALA A 28 -11.38 13.13 -17.90
N PRO A 29 -11.95 13.29 -16.69
CA PRO A 29 -12.51 14.56 -16.27
C PRO A 29 -11.38 15.59 -16.05
N SER A 30 -11.71 16.88 -16.11
CA SER A 30 -10.72 17.97 -15.95
C SER A 30 -10.02 17.99 -14.59
N GLY A 31 -10.58 17.34 -13.58
CA GLY A 31 -10.00 17.18 -12.24
C GLY A 31 -9.22 15.88 -12.03
N ALA A 32 -8.99 15.08 -13.07
CA ALA A 32 -8.18 13.88 -12.94
C ALA A 32 -6.74 14.24 -12.54
N ALA A 33 -6.25 13.62 -11.47
CA ALA A 33 -4.88 13.80 -11.01
C ALA A 33 -3.91 13.07 -11.93
N ALA A 34 -2.78 13.70 -12.26
CA ALA A 34 -1.72 13.05 -13.00
C ALA A 34 -1.17 11.87 -12.18
N VAL A 35 -0.96 10.74 -12.84
CA VAL A 35 -0.42 9.54 -12.20
C VAL A 35 1.10 9.61 -12.24
N ASP A 36 1.73 9.74 -11.07
CA ASP A 36 3.17 9.62 -10.94
C ASP A 36 3.58 8.13 -11.08
N PRO A 37 4.54 7.78 -11.96
CA PRO A 37 5.08 6.42 -12.07
C PRO A 37 5.60 5.86 -10.73
N SER A 38 6.08 6.73 -9.83
CA SER A 38 6.63 6.42 -8.51
C SER A 38 5.69 6.70 -7.32
N VAL A 39 4.39 6.94 -7.58
CA VAL A 39 3.40 7.31 -6.52
C VAL A 39 3.36 6.35 -5.33
N LEU A 40 3.70 5.07 -5.54
CA LEU A 40 3.90 4.12 -4.47
C LEU A 40 5.38 4.12 -4.08
N SER A 41 5.65 4.41 -2.81
CA SER A 41 6.99 4.49 -2.24
C SER A 41 7.10 3.66 -0.96
N VAL A 42 8.32 3.31 -0.56
CA VAL A 42 8.60 2.48 0.63
C VAL A 42 9.45 3.26 1.62
N SER A 43 9.19 3.08 2.92
CA SER A 43 10.07 3.58 3.97
C SER A 43 10.78 2.42 4.65
N ILE A 44 12.09 2.57 4.89
CA ILE A 44 12.93 1.63 5.65
C ILE A 44 13.39 2.34 6.93
N GLU A 45 13.15 1.71 8.08
CA GLU A 45 13.61 2.24 9.36
C GLU A 45 15.14 2.22 9.40
N PHE A 46 15.77 3.32 9.80
CA PHE A 46 17.18 3.63 9.55
C PHE A 46 18.13 2.50 9.97
N PHE A 47 18.03 2.02 11.20
CA PHE A 47 18.92 0.96 11.71
C PHE A 47 18.73 -0.40 11.02
N THR A 48 17.57 -0.63 10.40
CA THR A 48 17.21 -1.92 9.80
C THR A 48 17.70 -2.08 8.36
N LEU A 49 18.17 -0.99 7.72
CA LEU A 49 18.60 -1.00 6.32
C LEU A 49 19.53 -2.19 5.99
N PRO A 50 20.60 -2.48 6.75
CA PRO A 50 21.49 -3.60 6.42
C PRO A 50 20.82 -4.97 6.49
N GLY A 51 19.78 -5.12 7.32
CA GLY A 51 18.97 -6.34 7.37
C GLY A 51 18.11 -6.48 6.13
N TYR A 52 17.39 -5.43 5.73
CA TYR A 52 16.53 -5.46 4.55
C TYR A 52 17.30 -5.69 3.24
N THR A 53 18.55 -5.23 3.13
CA THR A 53 19.40 -5.52 1.97
C THR A 53 19.82 -6.99 1.86
N GLN A 54 19.64 -7.79 2.91
CA GLN A 54 19.94 -9.23 2.91
C GLN A 54 18.69 -10.10 2.71
N ILE A 55 17.50 -9.50 2.67
CA ILE A 55 16.24 -10.22 2.46
C ILE A 55 15.95 -10.24 0.97
N GLU A 56 15.90 -11.44 0.37
CA GLU A 56 15.61 -11.62 -1.06
C GLU A 56 14.27 -10.99 -1.47
N ALA A 57 13.26 -11.07 -0.60
CA ALA A 57 11.97 -10.45 -0.81
C ALA A 57 12.04 -8.94 -1.03
N THR A 58 13.03 -8.24 -0.47
CA THR A 58 13.19 -6.79 -0.66
C THR A 58 13.36 -6.45 -2.13
N SER A 59 14.30 -7.09 -2.81
CA SER A 59 14.55 -6.85 -4.23
C SER A 59 13.37 -7.32 -5.08
N ASN A 60 12.86 -8.54 -4.83
CA ASN A 60 11.78 -9.10 -5.64
C ASN A 60 10.47 -8.30 -5.51
N CYS A 61 10.11 -7.84 -4.31
CA CYS A 61 8.93 -7.00 -4.11
C CYS A 61 9.06 -5.64 -4.80
N LEU A 62 10.21 -4.98 -4.67
CA LEU A 62 10.45 -3.69 -5.34
C LEU A 62 10.39 -3.84 -6.87
N GLU A 63 10.98 -4.91 -7.41
CA GLU A 63 10.96 -5.21 -8.84
C GLU A 63 9.55 -5.53 -9.34
N ASN A 64 8.77 -6.34 -8.62
CA ASN A 64 7.37 -6.60 -8.98
C ASN A 64 6.55 -5.29 -9.08
N LEU A 65 6.71 -4.39 -8.10
CA LEU A 65 6.05 -3.08 -8.12
C LEU A 65 6.51 -2.25 -9.32
N ALA A 66 7.81 -2.26 -9.63
CA ALA A 66 8.34 -1.57 -10.80
C ALA A 66 7.75 -2.13 -12.11
N GLN A 67 7.64 -3.44 -12.25
CA GLN A 67 7.07 -4.09 -13.43
C GLN A 67 5.61 -3.70 -13.66
N LEU A 68 4.80 -3.64 -12.59
CA LEU A 68 3.41 -3.18 -12.66
C LEU A 68 3.30 -1.72 -13.13
N ARG A 69 4.37 -0.92 -12.94
CA ARG A 69 4.44 0.51 -13.26
C ARG A 69 5.40 0.84 -14.40
N GLY A 70 5.68 -0.12 -15.28
CA GLY A 70 6.42 0.12 -16.53
C GLY A 70 7.93 0.27 -16.34
N GLY A 71 8.47 -0.29 -15.26
CA GLY A 71 9.89 -0.25 -14.90
C GLY A 71 10.28 0.91 -14.00
N ALA A 72 9.39 1.85 -13.70
CA ALA A 72 9.64 2.91 -12.74
C ALA A 72 9.77 2.33 -11.33
N ARG A 73 10.92 2.51 -10.69
CA ARG A 73 11.18 1.91 -9.38
C ARG A 73 10.57 2.76 -8.26
N PRO A 74 10.01 2.13 -7.21
CA PRO A 74 9.51 2.87 -6.05
C PRO A 74 10.58 3.78 -5.45
N ALA A 75 10.22 5.00 -5.07
CA ALA A 75 11.10 5.83 -4.25
C ALA A 75 11.24 5.21 -2.86
N ILE A 76 12.41 5.36 -2.23
CA ILE A 76 12.67 4.83 -0.90
C ILE A 76 13.07 5.95 0.05
N ARG A 77 12.44 5.98 1.23
CA ARG A 77 12.86 6.84 2.35
C ARG A 77 13.55 5.99 3.41
N ILE A 78 14.78 6.33 3.77
CA ILE A 78 15.53 5.67 4.85
C ILE A 78 15.55 6.64 6.03
N GLY A 79 14.87 6.31 7.13
CA GLY A 79 14.72 7.26 8.23
C GLY A 79 13.95 6.71 9.42
N GLY A 80 13.03 7.49 9.95
CA GLY A 80 12.23 7.11 11.12
C GLY A 80 12.89 7.52 12.44
N THR A 81 12.32 7.06 13.56
CA THR A 81 12.78 7.49 14.90
C THR A 81 14.25 7.14 15.14
N THR A 82 14.73 6.02 14.59
CA THR A 82 16.13 5.61 14.79
C THR A 82 17.13 6.49 14.06
N GLN A 83 16.74 7.26 13.03
CA GLN A 83 17.65 8.22 12.40
C GLN A 83 18.12 9.30 13.39
N ASP A 84 17.24 9.72 14.29
CA ASP A 84 17.53 10.74 15.30
C ASP A 84 18.34 10.21 16.50
N ARG A 85 18.61 8.91 16.51
CA ARG A 85 19.47 8.23 17.48
C ARG A 85 20.84 7.87 16.89
N ALA A 86 21.01 8.08 15.59
CA ALA A 86 22.17 7.62 14.84
C ALA A 86 23.29 8.67 14.80
N THR A 87 24.50 8.29 15.21
CA THR A 87 25.72 9.13 15.07
C THR A 87 26.61 8.59 13.95
N TYR A 88 26.98 9.44 12.99
CA TYR A 88 27.89 9.05 11.92
C TYR A 88 29.32 8.94 12.43
N ASP A 89 29.98 7.83 12.11
CA ASP A 89 31.38 7.57 12.38
C ASP A 89 32.08 7.19 11.06
N PRO A 90 32.99 8.03 10.54
CA PRO A 90 33.68 7.77 9.28
C PRO A 90 34.68 6.61 9.37
N GLU A 91 35.06 6.16 10.57
CA GLU A 91 36.01 5.06 10.78
C GLU A 91 35.30 3.72 11.03
N LEU A 92 33.97 3.73 11.25
CA LEU A 92 33.19 2.53 11.49
C LEU A 92 33.19 1.62 10.26
N GLN A 93 33.63 0.38 10.45
CA GLN A 93 33.73 -0.60 9.36
C GLN A 93 32.38 -1.25 9.03
N SER A 94 31.50 -1.42 10.02
CA SER A 94 30.14 -1.93 9.81
C SER A 94 29.20 -0.82 9.33
N ALA A 95 28.12 -1.21 8.64
CA ALA A 95 27.12 -0.25 8.17
C ALA A 95 26.42 0.43 9.36
N VAL A 96 26.08 -0.36 10.38
CA VAL A 96 25.52 0.09 11.65
C VAL A 96 26.18 -0.67 12.80
N ASN A 97 26.20 -0.08 13.99
CA ASN A 97 26.61 -0.71 15.22
C ASN A 97 25.72 -0.21 16.38
N TYR A 98 25.09 -1.14 17.08
CA TYR A 98 24.15 -0.88 18.16
C TYR A 98 24.02 -2.10 19.10
N THR A 99 23.33 -1.91 20.22
CA THR A 99 22.97 -3.01 21.14
C THR A 99 21.52 -2.83 21.56
N VAL A 100 20.80 -3.95 21.65
CA VAL A 100 19.39 -4.01 22.07
C VAL A 100 19.22 -5.15 23.07
N ALA A 101 18.22 -5.04 23.96
CA ALA A 101 17.90 -6.09 24.91
C ALA A 101 17.16 -7.26 24.25
N SER A 102 16.29 -6.94 23.28
CA SER A 102 15.55 -7.90 22.45
C SER A 102 15.75 -7.60 20.97
N PRO A 103 15.79 -8.62 20.08
CA PRO A 103 15.80 -8.42 18.63
C PRO A 103 14.59 -7.66 18.07
N ALA A 104 13.49 -7.56 18.84
CA ALA A 104 12.31 -6.77 18.48
C ALA A 104 12.44 -5.27 18.81
N ASP A 105 13.44 -4.88 19.62
CA ASP A 105 13.62 -3.50 20.03
C ASP A 105 14.29 -2.66 18.95
N ALA A 106 13.89 -1.40 18.85
CA ALA A 106 14.69 -0.38 18.16
C ALA A 106 15.79 0.13 19.11
N PRO A 107 17.03 0.34 18.65
CA PRO A 107 18.11 0.84 19.51
C PRO A 107 17.83 2.27 19.98
N ASP A 108 18.14 2.56 21.24
CA ASP A 108 18.07 3.92 21.79
C ASP A 108 19.26 4.81 21.36
N SER A 109 20.34 4.18 20.90
CA SER A 109 21.50 4.82 20.29
C SER A 109 22.17 3.85 19.32
N LEU A 110 22.70 4.39 18.22
CA LEU A 110 23.49 3.64 17.26
C LEU A 110 24.57 4.51 16.61
N THR A 111 25.58 3.84 16.08
CA THR A 111 26.56 4.44 15.17
C THR A 111 26.39 3.84 13.78
N TYR A 112 26.72 4.60 12.74
CA TYR A 112 26.67 4.12 11.36
C TYR A 112 27.86 4.66 10.57
N GLY A 113 28.32 3.87 9.59
CA GLY A 113 29.58 4.08 8.89
C GLY A 113 29.43 4.22 7.37
N PRO A 114 30.54 4.40 6.63
CA PRO A 114 30.52 4.59 5.18
C PRO A 114 29.77 3.49 4.40
N SER A 115 29.84 2.23 4.85
CA SER A 115 29.17 1.12 4.18
C SER A 115 27.63 1.21 4.23
N PHE A 116 27.06 1.99 5.14
CA PHE A 116 25.62 2.29 5.15
C PHE A 116 25.16 2.98 3.85
N PHE A 117 25.92 3.98 3.40
CA PHE A 117 25.61 4.71 2.16
C PHE A 117 25.82 3.83 0.93
N THR A 118 26.80 2.93 0.96
CA THR A 118 26.98 1.91 -0.09
C THR A 118 25.76 1.01 -0.20
N LEU A 119 25.20 0.54 0.93
CA LEU A 119 23.98 -0.27 0.93
C LEU A 119 22.76 0.52 0.43
N ALA A 120 22.61 1.78 0.85
CA ALA A 120 21.54 2.66 0.36
C ALA A 120 21.65 2.92 -1.15
N ALA A 121 22.87 3.07 -1.68
CA ALA A 121 23.14 3.26 -3.11
C ALA A 121 22.77 2.03 -3.96
N GLN A 122 22.75 0.83 -3.35
CA GLN A 122 22.46 -0.43 -4.03
C GLN A 122 20.98 -0.81 -4.04
N LEU A 123 20.13 -0.06 -3.32
CA LEU A 123 18.69 -0.29 -3.35
C LEU A 123 18.13 -0.14 -4.76
N GLN A 124 17.20 -1.02 -5.12
CA GLN A 124 16.47 -0.97 -6.40
C GLN A 124 15.44 0.16 -6.38
N SER A 125 15.92 1.40 -6.41
CA SER A 125 15.12 2.62 -6.36
C SER A 125 15.71 3.68 -7.26
N ASP A 126 14.85 4.46 -7.92
CA ASP A 126 15.25 5.59 -8.74
C ASP A 126 15.50 6.86 -7.90
N ALA A 127 14.99 6.90 -6.67
CA ALA A 127 15.06 8.06 -5.80
C ALA A 127 15.10 7.64 -4.32
N VAL A 128 16.23 7.88 -3.66
CA VAL A 128 16.40 7.63 -2.23
C VAL A 128 16.42 8.94 -1.44
N THR A 129 15.50 9.09 -0.49
CA THR A 129 15.55 10.13 0.54
C THR A 129 16.25 9.56 1.77
N LEU A 130 17.36 10.17 2.18
CA LEU A 130 18.14 9.73 3.32
C LEU A 130 18.00 10.66 4.53
N GLY A 131 17.62 10.08 5.65
CA GLY A 131 17.57 10.70 6.96
C GLY A 131 18.92 11.08 7.54
N LEU A 132 18.98 12.25 8.19
CA LEU A 132 20.12 12.70 8.97
C LEU A 132 19.64 13.13 10.36
N ASN A 133 20.43 12.75 11.38
CA ASN A 133 20.12 13.05 12.76
C ASN A 133 20.08 14.55 13.02
N ARG A 134 18.98 15.05 13.59
CA ARG A 134 18.90 16.41 14.12
C ARG A 134 18.78 16.46 15.64
N GLN A 135 18.18 15.44 16.26
CA GLN A 135 17.92 15.39 17.70
C GLN A 135 19.18 15.52 18.58
N LEU A 136 20.30 14.89 18.21
CA LEU A 136 21.53 14.93 19.01
C LEU A 136 22.29 16.26 18.90
N ASN A 137 21.83 17.18 18.04
CA ASN A 137 22.44 18.48 17.76
C ASN A 137 23.94 18.41 17.39
N ASN A 138 24.41 17.28 16.85
CA ASN A 138 25.77 17.14 16.34
C ASN A 138 25.83 17.49 14.85
N GLN A 139 25.84 18.80 14.56
CA GLN A 139 25.81 19.31 13.18
C GLN A 139 27.04 18.88 12.36
N ALA A 140 28.20 18.74 13.00
CA ALA A 140 29.42 18.30 12.32
C ALA A 140 29.29 16.85 11.81
N ALA A 141 28.76 15.94 12.64
CA ALA A 141 28.52 14.56 12.23
C ALA A 141 27.47 14.46 11.11
N SER A 142 26.36 15.21 11.22
CA SER A 142 25.31 15.22 10.18
C SER A 142 25.81 15.81 8.87
N LEU A 143 26.67 16.84 8.91
CA LEU A 143 27.31 17.38 7.72
C LEU A 143 28.26 16.37 7.08
N ALA A 144 29.09 15.68 7.87
CA ALA A 144 29.99 14.66 7.37
C ALA A 144 29.22 13.50 6.71
N ALA A 145 28.12 13.06 7.33
CA ALA A 145 27.21 12.07 6.76
C ALA A 145 26.57 12.55 5.43
N ALA A 146 26.10 13.79 5.38
CA ALA A 146 25.54 14.39 4.16
C ALA A 146 26.55 14.39 3.00
N VAL A 147 27.81 14.74 3.29
CA VAL A 147 28.90 14.72 2.31
C VAL A 147 29.19 13.28 1.86
N GLN A 148 29.25 12.33 2.78
CA GLN A 148 29.45 10.91 2.44
C GLN A 148 28.33 10.37 1.55
N ALA A 149 27.07 10.66 1.88
CA ALA A 149 25.90 10.29 1.08
C ALA A 149 26.01 10.84 -0.34
N LYS A 150 26.22 12.16 -0.47
CA LYS A 150 26.33 12.84 -1.77
C LYS A 150 27.45 12.27 -2.64
N ASN A 151 28.56 11.84 -2.05
CA ASN A 151 29.69 11.29 -2.78
C ASN A 151 29.52 9.81 -3.15
N THR A 152 28.60 9.08 -2.51
CA THR A 152 28.49 7.61 -2.63
C THR A 152 27.22 7.17 -3.35
N MET A 153 26.13 7.91 -3.19
CA MET A 153 24.79 7.52 -3.62
C MET A 153 24.38 8.26 -4.88
N ASP A 154 24.57 7.63 -6.04
CA ASP A 154 24.10 8.17 -7.33
C ASP A 154 22.57 8.27 -7.40
N ASN A 155 21.87 7.48 -6.58
CA ASN A 155 20.42 7.47 -6.44
C ASN A 155 19.89 8.42 -5.34
N LEU A 156 20.75 9.27 -4.73
CA LEU A 156 20.33 10.21 -3.69
C LEU A 156 19.43 11.30 -4.28
N PHE A 157 18.17 11.31 -3.87
CA PHE A 157 17.19 12.32 -4.25
C PHE A 157 17.15 13.49 -3.28
N ALA A 158 17.09 13.21 -1.98
CA ALA A 158 16.96 14.24 -0.95
C ALA A 158 17.60 13.81 0.38
N LEU A 159 17.88 14.80 1.22
CA LEU A 159 18.26 14.62 2.62
C LEU A 159 17.13 15.13 3.52
N GLU A 160 16.76 14.34 4.51
CA GLU A 160 15.75 14.69 5.52
C GLU A 160 16.45 15.01 6.86
N LEU A 161 16.25 16.21 7.41
CA LEU A 161 16.91 16.65 8.64
C LEU A 161 15.99 16.47 9.86
N GLY A 162 16.12 15.32 10.54
CA GLY A 162 15.30 14.96 11.70
C GLY A 162 13.93 14.39 11.31
N ASN A 163 13.40 13.49 12.16
CA ASN A 163 12.14 12.79 11.97
C ASN A 163 11.09 13.34 12.95
N GLU A 164 9.96 13.79 12.43
CA GLU A 164 8.81 14.26 13.21
C GLU A 164 9.20 15.20 14.38
N PRO A 165 9.87 16.33 14.10
CA PRO A 165 10.43 17.22 15.12
C PRO A 165 9.38 17.78 16.10
N GLU A 166 8.10 17.79 15.73
CA GLU A 166 6.98 18.17 16.60
C GLU A 166 6.80 17.24 17.81
N PHE A 167 7.29 15.99 17.74
CA PHE A 167 7.31 15.09 18.89
C PHE A 167 8.53 15.29 19.79
N CYS A 168 9.59 15.99 19.37
CA CYS A 168 10.75 16.26 20.22
C CYS A 168 10.36 17.06 21.48
N VAL A 169 9.45 18.04 21.36
CA VAL A 169 9.03 18.90 22.48
C VAL A 169 8.19 18.15 23.53
N ARG A 170 7.49 17.07 23.14
CA ARG A 170 6.68 16.23 24.03
C ARG A 170 7.41 14.97 24.51
N ARG A 171 8.35 14.42 23.73
CA ARG A 171 9.11 13.20 24.05
C ARG A 171 10.32 13.43 24.96
N CYS A 172 10.80 14.67 25.14
CA CYS A 172 11.87 14.96 26.12
C CYS A 172 11.42 14.94 27.60
N GLN A 173 10.12 14.71 27.89
CA GLN A 173 9.60 14.68 29.26
C GLN A 173 8.91 13.36 29.67
N TYR A 174 8.63 12.45 28.74
CA TYR A 174 7.94 11.20 29.05
C TYR A 174 8.58 10.04 28.30
N GLU A 175 8.95 9.01 29.08
CA GLU A 175 9.37 7.69 28.62
C GLU A 175 8.43 7.22 27.52
N LEU A 176 9.01 6.84 26.38
CA LEU A 176 8.26 6.31 25.26
C LEU A 176 7.48 5.09 25.73
N ALA A 177 6.17 5.12 25.50
CA ALA A 177 5.40 3.90 25.39
C ALA A 177 6.13 3.02 24.38
N LYS A 178 6.65 1.89 24.85
CA LYS A 178 7.05 0.78 23.98
C LYS A 178 5.84 0.48 23.13
N SER A 179 5.89 0.80 21.84
CA SER A 179 4.93 0.22 20.91
C SER A 179 5.35 -1.23 20.74
N ASP A 180 4.86 -2.09 21.63
CA ASP A 180 4.87 -3.55 21.49
C ASP A 180 3.94 -4.01 20.33
N GLU A 181 3.47 -3.08 19.50
CA GLU A 181 2.69 -3.38 18.31
C GLU A 181 3.63 -3.81 17.18
N PRO A 182 3.51 -5.05 16.67
CA PRO A 182 4.29 -5.51 15.54
C PRO A 182 4.08 -4.53 14.39
N PHE A 183 5.17 -4.03 13.81
CA PHE A 183 5.20 -3.05 12.72
C PHE A 183 4.05 -3.22 11.72
N ALA A 184 2.91 -2.55 11.96
CA ALA A 184 1.65 -2.76 11.24
C ALA A 184 1.71 -2.31 9.76
N TYR A 185 2.87 -1.79 9.34
CA TYR A 185 3.13 -1.21 8.03
C TYR A 185 4.24 -1.95 7.26
N CYS A 186 4.79 -3.05 7.78
CA CYS A 186 5.76 -3.83 7.02
C CYS A 186 5.08 -4.49 5.82
N PHE A 187 5.67 -4.32 4.63
CA PHE A 187 5.19 -4.97 3.41
C PHE A 187 5.72 -6.40 3.30
N TRP A 188 6.93 -6.65 3.80
CA TRP A 188 7.55 -7.98 3.84
C TRP A 188 8.55 -8.06 5.00
N GLY A 189 8.98 -9.28 5.30
CA GLY A 189 10.02 -9.57 6.27
C GLY A 189 10.81 -10.81 5.86
N THR A 190 11.55 -11.40 6.80
CA THR A 190 12.40 -12.57 6.54
C THR A 190 11.64 -13.84 6.20
N SER A 191 10.38 -13.95 6.64
CA SER A 191 9.60 -15.19 6.56
C SER A 191 8.29 -15.06 5.78
N SER A 192 7.88 -13.86 5.36
CA SER A 192 6.57 -13.64 4.74
C SER A 192 6.49 -12.30 4.00
N VAL A 193 5.62 -12.26 2.99
CA VAL A 193 5.05 -11.03 2.44
C VAL A 193 3.73 -10.77 3.17
N PHE A 194 3.56 -9.56 3.69
CA PHE A 194 2.45 -9.20 4.56
C PHE A 194 1.30 -8.55 3.81
N ALA A 195 0.11 -8.52 4.41
CA ALA A 195 -1.11 -7.99 3.81
C ALA A 195 -0.98 -6.59 3.18
N PRO A 196 -0.26 -5.61 3.77
CA PRO A 196 -0.10 -4.29 3.17
C PRO A 196 0.51 -4.30 1.74
N TYR A 197 1.43 -5.24 1.46
CA TYR A 197 2.03 -5.36 0.14
C TYR A 197 1.02 -5.74 -0.95
N TYR A 198 0.00 -6.54 -0.61
CA TYR A 198 -1.06 -6.89 -1.55
C TYR A 198 -1.85 -5.66 -1.99
N GLY A 199 -2.15 -4.74 -1.06
CA GLY A 199 -2.78 -3.46 -1.39
C GLY A 199 -1.89 -2.61 -2.31
N ALA A 200 -0.59 -2.57 -2.02
CA ALA A 200 0.39 -1.84 -2.82
C ALA A 200 0.52 -2.39 -4.25
N ALA A 201 0.63 -3.71 -4.40
CA ALA A 201 0.64 -4.38 -5.70
C ALA A 201 -0.69 -4.18 -6.44
N PHE A 202 -1.83 -4.28 -5.74
CA PHE A 202 -3.15 -4.12 -6.35
C PHE A 202 -3.37 -2.70 -6.89
N VAL A 203 -3.02 -1.65 -6.14
CA VAL A 203 -3.10 -0.27 -6.63
C VAL A 203 -2.09 -0.04 -7.76
N SER A 204 -0.91 -0.66 -7.70
CA SER A 204 0.07 -0.56 -8.79
C SER A 204 -0.44 -1.18 -10.09
N ASP A 205 -1.12 -2.33 -10.02
CA ASP A 205 -1.77 -2.99 -11.15
C ASP A 205 -2.96 -2.17 -11.70
N PHE A 206 -3.75 -1.55 -10.80
CA PHE A 206 -4.82 -0.64 -11.20
C PHE A 206 -4.28 0.54 -12.02
N LEU A 207 -3.25 1.23 -11.52
CA LEU A 207 -2.64 2.35 -12.22
C LEU A 207 -1.97 1.89 -13.52
N GLY A 208 -1.31 0.73 -13.47
CA GLY A 208 -0.67 0.09 -14.61
C GLY A 208 0.49 0.91 -15.19
N THR A 209 0.88 0.50 -16.40
CA THR A 209 1.96 1.13 -17.18
C THR A 209 1.45 2.23 -18.13
N ASP A 210 0.14 2.32 -18.31
CA ASP A 210 -0.56 3.15 -19.29
C ASP A 210 -1.51 4.18 -18.66
N GLY A 211 -1.68 4.14 -17.33
CA GLY A 211 -2.46 5.13 -16.59
C GLY A 211 -1.73 6.46 -16.50
N ALA A 212 -2.34 7.50 -17.09
CA ALA A 212 -1.84 8.87 -17.07
C ALA A 212 -2.64 9.79 -16.15
N GLY A 213 -3.94 9.49 -15.94
CA GLY A 213 -4.82 10.26 -15.07
C GLY A 213 -5.71 9.37 -14.22
N VAL A 214 -5.90 9.72 -12.94
CA VAL A 214 -6.80 9.03 -12.01
C VAL A 214 -7.87 9.98 -11.50
N ALA A 215 -9.12 9.52 -11.45
CA ALA A 215 -10.24 10.30 -10.93
C ALA A 215 -11.03 9.47 -9.91
N MET A 216 -11.37 10.09 -8.78
CA MET A 216 -12.42 9.61 -7.89
C MET A 216 -13.77 9.84 -8.58
N LEU A 217 -14.65 8.84 -8.57
CA LEU A 217 -15.95 8.88 -9.25
C LEU A 217 -17.12 9.12 -8.30
N ASP A 218 -16.84 9.22 -7.00
CA ASP A 218 -17.81 9.42 -5.95
C ASP A 218 -17.51 10.66 -5.09
N ASN A 219 -18.25 10.82 -4.00
CA ASN A 219 -18.15 11.97 -3.10
C ASN A 219 -17.35 11.68 -1.81
N GLY A 220 -16.86 10.44 -1.62
CA GLY A 220 -16.07 10.05 -0.46
C GLY A 220 -16.83 10.04 0.86
N THR A 221 -18.18 10.04 0.85
CA THR A 221 -19.00 10.09 2.08
C THR A 221 -19.47 8.72 2.55
N SER A 222 -19.07 7.64 1.87
CA SER A 222 -19.53 6.28 2.13
C SER A 222 -18.33 5.33 2.33
N PRO A 223 -18.54 4.14 2.93
CA PRO A 223 -17.51 3.10 2.99
C PRO A 223 -17.28 2.41 1.62
N LEU A 224 -17.99 2.84 0.58
CA LEU A 224 -17.75 2.44 -0.80
C LEU A 224 -17.00 3.57 -1.52
N ALA A 225 -16.04 3.18 -2.34
CA ALA A 225 -15.27 4.10 -3.17
C ALA A 225 -15.15 3.56 -4.59
N ALA A 226 -15.12 4.47 -5.57
CA ALA A 226 -14.86 4.13 -6.95
C ALA A 226 -13.87 5.11 -7.58
N TYR A 227 -12.89 4.57 -8.31
CA TYR A 227 -11.92 5.33 -9.07
C TYR A 227 -11.88 4.85 -10.51
N ALA A 228 -11.52 5.76 -11.42
CA ALA A 228 -11.18 5.45 -12.80
C ALA A 228 -9.73 5.84 -13.08
N VAL A 229 -9.05 5.03 -13.89
CA VAL A 229 -7.78 5.38 -14.50
C VAL A 229 -7.94 5.53 -16.00
N TYR A 230 -7.29 6.55 -16.55
CA TYR A 230 -7.38 6.99 -17.93
C TYR A 230 -6.01 7.00 -18.59
N SER A 231 -5.97 6.73 -19.88
CA SER A 231 -4.75 6.82 -20.70
C SER A 231 -4.32 8.26 -20.95
N SER A 232 -3.13 8.45 -21.52
CA SER A 232 -2.64 9.78 -21.95
C SER A 232 -3.54 10.44 -23.00
N ASN A 233 -4.29 9.65 -23.77
CA ASN A 233 -5.30 10.14 -24.72
C ASN A 233 -6.67 10.33 -24.06
N SER A 234 -6.71 10.38 -22.73
CA SER A 234 -7.91 10.52 -21.90
C SER A 234 -8.91 9.37 -21.99
N SER A 235 -8.61 8.24 -22.62
CA SER A 235 -9.56 7.12 -22.72
C SER A 235 -9.62 6.33 -21.42
N LEU A 236 -10.82 5.93 -20.98
CA LEU A 236 -11.01 5.09 -19.81
C LEU A 236 -10.34 3.72 -19.99
N LEU A 237 -9.52 3.29 -19.03
CA LEU A 237 -8.79 2.02 -19.06
C LEU A 237 -9.34 1.02 -18.05
N ARG A 238 -9.46 1.43 -16.79
CA ARG A 238 -9.84 0.56 -15.67
C ARG A 238 -10.63 1.31 -14.63
N LEU A 239 -11.38 0.55 -13.84
CA LEU A 239 -12.10 1.02 -12.66
C LEU A 239 -11.59 0.29 -11.43
N LEU A 240 -11.53 0.96 -10.29
CA LEU A 240 -11.23 0.38 -8.99
C LEU A 240 -12.42 0.61 -8.08
N LEU A 241 -13.00 -0.47 -7.58
CA LEU A 241 -14.12 -0.47 -6.64
C LEU A 241 -13.62 -0.98 -5.30
N ILE A 242 -13.98 -0.31 -4.21
CA ILE A 242 -13.52 -0.65 -2.86
C ILE A 242 -14.74 -0.70 -1.95
N ASN A 243 -14.91 -1.80 -1.23
CA ASN A 243 -15.87 -1.91 -0.13
C ASN A 243 -15.11 -1.95 1.20
N SER A 244 -14.95 -0.79 1.84
CA SER A 244 -14.24 -0.66 3.12
C SER A 244 -15.14 -0.90 4.33
N ASN A 245 -16.36 -1.43 4.15
CA ASN A 245 -17.11 -1.95 5.29
C ASN A 245 -16.26 -2.98 6.04
N TYR A 246 -16.27 -2.88 7.36
CA TYR A 246 -15.41 -3.70 8.20
C TYR A 246 -16.05 -5.08 8.42
N TYR A 247 -15.27 -6.13 8.18
CA TYR A 247 -15.62 -7.50 8.55
C TYR A 247 -14.46 -8.12 9.31
N ASP A 248 -14.67 -8.46 10.58
CA ASP A 248 -13.63 -8.99 11.47
C ASP A 248 -13.39 -10.50 11.36
N GLY A 249 -14.23 -11.22 10.61
CA GLY A 249 -14.11 -12.68 10.47
C GLY A 249 -14.72 -13.47 11.62
N THR A 250 -15.49 -12.85 12.52
CA THR A 250 -16.14 -13.56 13.62
C THR A 250 -17.26 -14.46 13.10
N ALA A 251 -17.35 -15.69 13.62
CA ALA A 251 -18.32 -16.70 13.18
C ALA A 251 -19.80 -16.27 13.37
N SER A 252 -20.06 -15.29 14.23
CA SER A 252 -21.39 -14.72 14.47
C SER A 252 -21.81 -13.66 13.45
N ALA A 253 -20.85 -13.09 12.70
CA ALA A 253 -21.12 -12.04 11.73
C ALA A 253 -21.21 -12.61 10.31
N THR A 254 -22.35 -12.40 9.64
CA THR A 254 -22.42 -12.61 8.18
C THR A 254 -21.66 -11.47 7.50
N ARG A 255 -20.70 -11.81 6.63
CA ARG A 255 -19.97 -10.80 5.84
C ARG A 255 -20.95 -10.09 4.90
N SER A 256 -21.13 -8.79 5.10
CA SER A 256 -22.05 -7.99 4.29
C SER A 256 -21.54 -7.86 2.85
N SER A 257 -22.45 -7.53 1.93
CA SER A 257 -22.16 -7.32 0.51
C SER A 257 -22.83 -6.05 0.02
N SER A 258 -22.12 -5.29 -0.80
CA SER A 258 -22.61 -4.07 -1.46
C SER A 258 -22.53 -4.23 -2.96
N THR A 259 -23.54 -3.73 -3.67
CA THR A 259 -23.61 -3.82 -5.13
C THR A 259 -23.29 -2.45 -5.74
N PHE A 260 -22.25 -2.42 -6.58
CA PHE A 260 -21.88 -1.28 -7.40
C PHE A 260 -22.62 -1.37 -8.73
N THR A 261 -23.25 -0.28 -9.16
CA THR A 261 -23.89 -0.17 -10.47
C THR A 261 -23.23 0.96 -11.26
N LEU A 262 -22.41 0.61 -12.23
CA LEU A 262 -21.68 1.56 -13.08
C LEU A 262 -22.45 1.76 -14.38
N THR A 263 -22.50 2.99 -14.88
CA THR A 263 -23.23 3.35 -16.11
C THR A 263 -22.36 4.16 -17.06
N GLY A 264 -22.71 4.17 -18.34
CA GLY A 264 -21.98 4.94 -19.37
C GLY A 264 -20.77 4.21 -19.96
N LEU A 265 -20.61 2.91 -19.68
CA LEU A 265 -19.51 2.12 -20.22
C LEU A 265 -19.72 1.84 -21.71
N GLN A 266 -18.67 2.03 -22.50
CA GLN A 266 -18.67 1.74 -23.94
C GLN A 266 -18.16 0.33 -24.27
N ALA A 267 -17.34 -0.25 -23.38
CA ALA A 267 -16.86 -1.62 -23.49
C ALA A 267 -18.02 -2.62 -23.44
N ARG A 268 -17.84 -3.78 -24.08
CA ARG A 268 -18.86 -4.85 -24.19
C ARG A 268 -18.58 -6.05 -23.30
N SER A 269 -17.36 -6.15 -22.79
CA SER A 269 -16.90 -7.17 -21.84
C SER A 269 -15.82 -6.55 -20.97
N ALA A 270 -15.68 -7.01 -19.75
CA ALA A 270 -14.63 -6.61 -18.85
C ALA A 270 -14.11 -7.81 -18.05
N ALA A 271 -12.91 -7.68 -17.50
CA ALA A 271 -12.34 -8.68 -16.62
C ALA A 271 -12.13 -8.11 -15.22
N GLY A 272 -12.44 -8.89 -14.19
CA GLY A 272 -12.32 -8.53 -12.79
C GLY A 272 -11.05 -9.11 -12.16
N LYS A 273 -10.26 -8.28 -11.49
CA LYS A 273 -9.21 -8.72 -10.57
C LYS A 273 -9.62 -8.39 -9.14
N ARG A 274 -9.83 -9.41 -8.29
CA ARG A 274 -10.32 -9.20 -6.91
C ARG A 274 -9.21 -9.30 -5.88
N LEU A 275 -9.10 -8.30 -5.02
CA LEU A 275 -8.33 -8.37 -3.79
C LEU A 275 -9.27 -8.79 -2.65
N THR A 276 -8.98 -9.93 -2.01
CA THR A 276 -9.78 -10.46 -0.90
C THR A 276 -8.93 -11.20 0.12
N ALA A 277 -9.48 -11.33 1.31
CA ALA A 277 -8.94 -12.07 2.45
C ALA A 277 -10.11 -12.61 3.30
N PRO A 278 -9.88 -13.52 4.26
CA PRO A 278 -10.91 -14.01 5.17
C PRO A 278 -11.60 -12.91 5.99
N SER A 279 -10.86 -11.86 6.38
CA SER A 279 -11.35 -10.72 7.16
C SER A 279 -10.45 -9.49 6.97
N ALA A 280 -10.90 -8.34 7.48
CA ALA A 280 -10.11 -7.10 7.55
C ALA A 280 -8.85 -7.22 8.41
N THR A 281 -8.84 -8.16 9.36
CA THR A 281 -7.74 -8.42 10.30
C THR A 281 -6.88 -9.62 9.90
N ALA A 282 -7.12 -10.19 8.71
CA ALA A 282 -6.42 -11.38 8.27
C ALA A 282 -4.93 -11.11 8.00
N LEU A 283 -4.07 -11.91 8.62
CA LEU A 283 -2.61 -11.88 8.42
C LEU A 283 -2.15 -12.89 7.34
N SER A 284 -3.05 -13.73 6.85
CA SER A 284 -2.77 -14.78 5.87
C SER A 284 -3.98 -15.00 4.96
N ASN A 285 -3.78 -15.77 3.89
CA ASN A 285 -4.80 -16.04 2.86
C ASN A 285 -5.35 -14.78 2.18
N VAL A 286 -4.53 -13.72 2.12
CA VAL A 286 -4.79 -12.57 1.25
C VAL A 286 -4.44 -12.98 -0.18
N THR A 287 -5.30 -12.67 -1.14
CA THR A 287 -5.09 -13.02 -2.55
C THR A 287 -5.49 -11.89 -3.48
N ILE A 288 -4.82 -11.83 -4.64
CA ILE A 288 -5.26 -11.07 -5.81
C ILE A 288 -5.66 -12.07 -6.87
N SER A 289 -6.95 -12.15 -7.17
CA SER A 289 -7.55 -13.07 -8.15
C SER A 289 -7.17 -14.54 -7.89
N GLY A 290 -7.10 -14.93 -6.61
CA GLY A 290 -6.69 -16.27 -6.18
C GLY A 290 -5.17 -16.53 -6.18
N SER A 291 -4.35 -15.59 -6.63
CA SER A 291 -2.89 -15.67 -6.53
C SER A 291 -2.35 -14.98 -5.28
N ALA A 292 -1.17 -15.39 -4.83
CA ALA A 292 -0.50 -14.89 -3.63
C ALA A 292 1.01 -14.69 -3.87
N PHE A 293 1.74 -14.26 -2.84
CA PHE A 293 3.20 -14.13 -2.88
C PHE A 293 3.88 -15.13 -1.95
N SER A 294 4.99 -15.71 -2.41
CA SER A 294 5.87 -16.54 -1.59
C SER A 294 6.63 -15.70 -0.56
N THR A 295 7.41 -16.37 0.30
CA THR A 295 8.28 -15.69 1.27
C THR A 295 9.38 -14.85 0.62
N THR A 296 9.76 -15.15 -0.62
CA THR A 296 10.74 -14.37 -1.41
C THR A 296 10.05 -13.39 -2.36
N CYS A 297 8.76 -13.13 -2.17
CA CYS A 297 7.96 -12.22 -2.98
C CYS A 297 7.82 -12.64 -4.45
N THR A 298 7.89 -13.93 -4.74
CA THR A 298 7.53 -14.46 -6.07
C THR A 298 6.03 -14.77 -6.13
N HIS A 299 5.41 -14.56 -7.29
CA HIS A 299 4.00 -14.92 -7.47
C HIS A 299 3.79 -16.43 -7.30
N THR A 300 2.71 -16.80 -6.62
CA THR A 300 2.30 -18.18 -6.36
C THR A 300 0.82 -18.36 -6.65
N GLY A 301 0.45 -19.58 -7.06
CA GLY A 301 -0.90 -19.88 -7.55
C GLY A 301 -1.14 -19.36 -8.97
N SER A 302 -2.35 -19.57 -9.46
CA SER A 302 -2.79 -19.11 -10.78
C SER A 302 -3.85 -18.04 -10.62
N ALA A 303 -3.59 -16.85 -11.15
CA ALA A 303 -4.58 -15.77 -11.15
C ALA A 303 -5.74 -16.15 -12.08
N VAL A 304 -6.97 -16.08 -11.56
CA VAL A 304 -8.20 -16.31 -12.33
C VAL A 304 -8.99 -15.02 -12.35
N LEU A 305 -9.12 -14.43 -13.55
CA LEU A 305 -9.92 -13.24 -13.74
C LEU A 305 -11.41 -13.59 -13.69
N GLU A 306 -12.19 -12.73 -13.04
CA GLU A 306 -13.64 -12.82 -13.07
C GLU A 306 -14.15 -12.30 -14.41
N ASP A 307 -15.09 -13.00 -15.03
CA ASP A 307 -15.78 -12.48 -16.20
C ASP A 307 -16.83 -11.47 -15.75
N VAL A 308 -16.70 -10.22 -16.20
CA VAL A 308 -17.57 -9.11 -15.80
C VAL A 308 -18.37 -8.64 -17.01
N GLN A 309 -19.67 -8.93 -16.96
CA GLN A 309 -20.59 -8.64 -18.05
C GLN A 309 -21.05 -7.19 -18.03
N ILE A 310 -20.97 -6.52 -19.18
CA ILE A 310 -21.52 -5.18 -19.41
C ILE A 310 -22.78 -5.32 -20.25
N ALA A 311 -23.91 -4.86 -19.73
CA ALA A 311 -25.18 -4.92 -20.42
C ALA A 311 -25.17 -4.06 -21.71
N PRO A 312 -26.02 -4.35 -22.70
CA PRO A 312 -26.03 -3.63 -23.98
C PRO A 312 -26.22 -2.11 -23.86
N ASN A 313 -26.84 -1.65 -22.77
CA ASN A 313 -27.05 -0.24 -22.43
C ASN A 313 -25.84 0.42 -21.73
N GLY A 314 -24.71 -0.28 -21.58
CA GLY A 314 -23.50 0.23 -20.93
C GLY A 314 -23.55 0.20 -19.40
N THR A 315 -24.44 -0.60 -18.81
CA THR A 315 -24.51 -0.82 -17.36
C THR A 315 -23.71 -2.05 -16.94
N LEU A 316 -22.91 -1.91 -15.88
CA LEU A 316 -22.22 -3.00 -15.20
C LEU A 316 -22.68 -3.05 -13.75
N SER A 317 -22.98 -4.24 -13.26
CA SER A 317 -23.34 -4.46 -11.86
C SER A 317 -22.45 -5.54 -11.25
N VAL A 318 -21.75 -5.21 -10.17
CA VAL A 318 -20.86 -6.15 -9.47
C VAL A 318 -21.02 -6.01 -7.97
N SER A 319 -20.93 -7.13 -7.25
CA SER A 319 -21.00 -7.14 -5.79
C SER A 319 -19.63 -7.39 -5.18
N LEU A 320 -19.30 -6.61 -4.15
CA LEU A 320 -18.11 -6.79 -3.33
C LEU A 320 -18.55 -7.11 -1.90
N LEU A 321 -17.90 -8.08 -1.28
CA LEU A 321 -18.06 -8.30 0.15
C LEU A 321 -17.36 -7.17 0.93
N ALA A 322 -17.77 -6.95 2.17
CA ALA A 322 -17.08 -6.05 3.09
C ALA A 322 -15.58 -6.40 3.16
N SER A 323 -14.69 -5.41 3.11
CA SER A 323 -13.22 -5.61 3.09
C SER A 323 -12.72 -6.33 1.83
N GLU A 324 -13.28 -5.99 0.66
CA GLU A 324 -12.79 -6.40 -0.65
C GLU A 324 -12.58 -5.20 -1.56
N ALA A 325 -11.75 -5.40 -2.59
CA ALA A 325 -11.63 -4.48 -3.70
C ALA A 325 -11.60 -5.23 -5.05
N LEU A 326 -12.01 -4.55 -6.11
CA LEU A 326 -12.07 -5.12 -7.46
C LEU A 326 -11.54 -4.10 -8.48
N ILE A 327 -10.59 -4.52 -9.30
CA ILE A 327 -10.24 -3.81 -10.53
C ILE A 327 -11.09 -4.38 -11.65
N VAL A 328 -11.78 -3.53 -12.38
CA VAL A 328 -12.47 -3.87 -13.62
C VAL A 328 -11.62 -3.36 -14.77
N VAL A 329 -11.07 -4.29 -15.56
CA VAL A 329 -10.29 -4.01 -16.78
C VAL A 329 -11.25 -4.01 -17.97
N LEU A 330 -11.29 -2.90 -18.71
CA LEU A 330 -12.22 -2.66 -19.81
C LEU A 330 -11.61 -2.95 -21.19
#